data_AF-A0A382HGR7-F1
#
_entry.id   AF-A0A382HGR7-F1
#
_cell.length_a   1.000
_cell.length_b   1.000
_cell.length_c   1.000
_cell.angle_alpha   90.00
_cell.angle_beta   90.00
_cell.angle_gamma   90.00
#
_symmetry.space_group_name_H-M   'P 1'
#
loop_
_entity.id
_entity.type
_entity.pdbx_description
1 polymer ?
#
loop_
_entity_poly.entity_id
_entity_poly.type
_entity_poly.pdbx_seq_one_letter_code
_entity_poly.pdbx_strand_id
1 'polypeptide(L)'
;MIEKLPDGHIIKTMVKEHDHILAMLDELTDIAHRLSNSVQDIIGERLLLRANQLAVKIIGADPHHQREELILFPALEENGITSPTQCMRMEHAEIREMKHALKQKTENSGGVWSERVMDISKLIDALCLTLRQHIQKENTILYPMALTNITDKSKWIEMRIQCDKIGYCCFCPSDNQIIHPENNSIYC
;
A
#
# COMPACT_ATOMS: atom_id res chain seq x y z
N MET A 1 -0.90 16.27 14.17
CA MET A 1 -0.35 15.45 15.29
C MET A 1 0.74 14.54 14.79
N ILE A 2 0.46 13.73 13.76
CA ILE A 2 1.43 12.85 13.08
C ILE A 2 2.63 13.60 12.49
N GLU A 3 2.43 14.74 11.83
CA GLU A 3 3.53 15.54 11.24
C GLU A 3 4.59 16.00 12.26
N LYS A 4 4.21 16.14 13.53
CA LYS A 4 5.09 16.57 14.63
C LYS A 4 5.91 15.42 15.21
N LEU A 5 5.68 14.18 14.79
CA LEU A 5 6.47 13.04 15.23
C LEU A 5 7.92 13.16 14.73
N PRO A 6 8.90 12.63 15.47
CA PRO A 6 10.30 12.63 15.03
C PRO A 6 10.46 11.79 13.77
N ASP A 7 11.49 12.10 12.97
CA ASP A 7 11.83 11.26 11.84
C ASP A 7 12.26 9.86 12.30
N GLY A 8 11.90 8.84 11.52
CA GLY A 8 12.07 7.44 11.89
C GLY A 8 10.98 6.89 12.82
N HIS A 9 10.01 7.69 13.27
CA HIS A 9 8.84 7.16 13.96
C HIS A 9 7.99 6.30 13.01
N ILE A 10 7.61 5.08 13.42
CA ILE A 10 6.95 4.11 12.52
C ILE A 10 5.69 4.67 11.83
N ILE A 11 4.80 5.32 12.59
CA ILE A 11 3.58 5.96 12.04
C ILE A 11 3.91 7.08 11.04
N LYS A 12 4.94 7.90 11.31
CA LYS A 12 5.33 8.96 10.39
C LYS A 12 5.86 8.36 9.08
N THR A 13 6.61 7.26 9.17
CA THR A 13 7.09 6.55 7.98
C THR A 13 5.96 5.91 7.18
N MET A 14 5.01 5.23 7.85
CA MET A 14 3.83 4.66 7.20
C MET A 14 2.99 5.73 6.48
N VAL A 15 2.81 6.90 7.09
CA VAL A 15 2.09 8.03 6.46
C VAL A 15 2.85 8.58 5.24
N LYS A 16 4.17 8.66 5.27
CA LYS A 16 4.96 9.02 4.08
C LYS A 16 4.80 7.99 2.96
N GLU A 17 4.73 6.71 3.29
CA GLU A 17 4.45 5.65 2.31
C GLU A 17 3.05 5.80 1.69
N HIS A 18 2.06 6.25 2.46
CA HIS A 18 0.73 6.57 1.94
C HIS A 18 0.79 7.63 0.84
N ASP A 19 1.60 8.68 0.98
CA ASP A 19 1.71 9.72 -0.05
C ASP A 19 2.15 9.13 -1.40
N HIS A 20 3.12 8.21 -1.38
CA HIS A 20 3.57 7.52 -2.58
C HIS A 20 2.53 6.54 -3.13
N ILE A 21 1.84 5.80 -2.27
CA ILE A 21 0.77 4.89 -2.67
C ILE A 21 -0.37 5.68 -3.33
N LEU A 22 -0.81 6.78 -2.73
CA LEU A 22 -1.86 7.66 -3.24
C LEU A 22 -1.50 8.23 -4.61
N ALA A 23 -0.24 8.65 -4.82
CA ALA A 23 0.23 9.11 -6.13
C ALA A 23 0.15 8.02 -7.21
N MET A 24 0.46 6.76 -6.87
CA MET A 24 0.28 5.63 -7.79
C MET A 24 -1.20 5.35 -8.08
N LEU A 25 -2.08 5.53 -7.10
CA LEU A 25 -3.53 5.40 -7.31
C LEU A 25 -4.09 6.52 -8.17
N ASP A 26 -3.57 7.75 -8.05
CA ASP A 26 -3.96 8.87 -8.93
C ASP A 26 -3.63 8.54 -10.39
N GLU A 27 -2.44 8.00 -10.63
CA GLU A 27 -2.03 7.57 -11.97
C GLU A 27 -2.88 6.41 -12.49
N LEU A 28 -3.20 5.42 -11.65
CA LEU A 28 -4.10 4.32 -12.03
C LEU A 28 -5.50 4.83 -12.41
N THR A 29 -6.06 5.78 -11.66
CA THR A 29 -7.36 6.40 -11.97
C THR A 29 -7.34 7.11 -13.33
N ASP A 30 -6.28 7.86 -13.66
CA ASP A 30 -6.13 8.48 -15.00
C ASP A 30 -6.08 7.42 -16.10
N ILE A 31 -5.32 6.34 -15.89
CA ILE A 31 -5.21 5.23 -16.83
C ILE A 31 -6.57 4.58 -17.08
N ALA A 32 -7.35 4.29 -16.03
CA ALA A 32 -8.70 3.71 -16.16
C ALA A 32 -9.63 4.61 -16.98
N HIS A 33 -9.63 5.93 -16.71
CA HIS A 33 -10.41 6.89 -17.49
C HIS A 33 -10.01 6.90 -18.97
N ARG A 34 -8.71 6.83 -19.27
CA ARG A 34 -8.21 6.83 -20.66
C ARG A 34 -8.48 5.50 -21.37
N LEU A 35 -8.39 4.38 -20.67
CA LEU A 35 -8.70 3.05 -21.20
C LEU A 35 -10.18 2.93 -21.61
N SER A 36 -11.09 3.56 -20.87
CA SER A 36 -12.54 3.50 -21.14
C SER A 36 -12.93 3.97 -22.55
N ASN A 37 -12.15 4.88 -23.15
CA ASN A 37 -12.35 5.40 -24.50
C ASN A 37 -11.29 4.93 -25.51
N SER A 38 -10.46 3.96 -25.12
CA SER A 38 -9.34 3.49 -25.94
C SER A 38 -9.76 2.41 -26.95
N VAL A 39 -9.05 2.37 -28.08
CA VAL A 39 -9.10 1.27 -29.05
C VAL A 39 -7.87 0.39 -28.89
N GLN A 40 -7.89 -0.79 -29.52
CA GLN A 40 -6.71 -1.66 -29.55
C GLN A 40 -5.66 -1.08 -30.50
N ASP A 41 -4.76 -0.29 -29.92
CA ASP A 41 -3.63 0.32 -30.61
C ASP A 41 -2.42 0.44 -29.68
N ILE A 42 -1.35 1.07 -30.20
CA ILE A 42 -0.10 1.27 -29.46
C ILE A 42 -0.30 2.10 -28.18
N ILE A 43 -1.29 3.01 -28.15
CA ILE A 43 -1.57 3.86 -26.99
C ILE A 43 -2.28 3.05 -25.92
N GLY A 44 -3.32 2.30 -26.30
CA GLY A 44 -4.04 1.39 -25.42
C GLY A 44 -3.13 0.35 -24.77
N GLU A 45 -2.30 -0.33 -25.56
CA GLU A 45 -1.37 -1.35 -25.04
C GLU A 45 -0.32 -0.72 -24.09
N ARG A 46 0.11 0.52 -24.35
CA ARG A 46 1.02 1.25 -23.46
C ARG A 46 0.36 1.60 -22.13
N LEU A 47 -0.94 1.95 -22.15
CA LEU A 47 -1.72 2.18 -20.93
C LEU A 47 -1.82 0.90 -20.09
N LEU A 48 -2.10 -0.24 -20.72
CA LEU A 48 -2.16 -1.53 -20.02
C LEU A 48 -0.80 -1.95 -19.45
N LEU A 49 0.29 -1.76 -20.21
CA LEU A 49 1.64 -1.98 -19.71
C LEU A 49 1.94 -1.10 -18.50
N ARG A 50 1.54 0.18 -18.53
CA ARG A 50 1.75 1.08 -17.40
C ARG A 50 0.91 0.69 -16.18
N ALA A 51 -0.34 0.28 -16.39
CA ALA A 51 -1.20 -0.27 -15.33
C ALA A 51 -0.55 -1.49 -14.67
N ASN A 52 0.03 -2.39 -15.46
CA ASN A 52 0.75 -3.55 -14.94
C ASN A 52 1.95 -3.16 -14.08
N GLN A 53 2.78 -2.22 -14.55
CA GLN A 53 3.93 -1.72 -13.79
C GLN A 53 3.51 -1.11 -12.45
N LEU A 54 2.41 -0.35 -12.42
CA LEU A 54 1.86 0.20 -11.18
C LEU A 54 1.33 -0.91 -10.27
N ALA A 55 0.62 -1.90 -10.81
CA ALA A 55 0.16 -3.05 -10.03
C ALA A 55 1.33 -3.79 -9.36
N VAL A 56 2.42 -4.04 -10.10
CA VAL A 56 3.66 -4.65 -9.55
C VAL A 56 4.23 -3.82 -8.41
N LYS A 57 4.33 -2.49 -8.57
CA LYS A 57 4.83 -1.60 -7.50
C LYS A 57 3.93 -1.58 -6.27
N ILE A 58 2.61 -1.57 -6.46
CA ILE A 58 1.64 -1.56 -5.38
C ILE A 58 1.60 -2.92 -4.63
N ILE A 59 1.88 -4.02 -5.33
CA ILE A 59 2.15 -5.34 -4.70
C ILE A 59 3.45 -5.26 -3.89
N GLY A 60 4.50 -4.65 -4.44
CA GLY A 60 5.77 -4.42 -3.75
C GLY A 60 5.66 -3.53 -2.49
N ALA A 61 4.51 -2.88 -2.26
CA ALA A 61 4.22 -2.15 -1.03
C ALA A 61 3.71 -3.04 0.12
N ASP A 62 3.59 -4.37 -0.05
CA ASP A 62 3.12 -5.29 1.01
C ASP A 62 3.90 -5.21 2.34
N PRO A 63 5.22 -4.88 2.39
CA PRO A 63 5.91 -4.64 3.66
C PRO A 63 5.24 -3.58 4.54
N HIS A 64 4.48 -2.64 3.97
CA HIS A 64 3.66 -1.70 4.72
C HIS A 64 2.62 -2.43 5.58
N HIS A 65 1.69 -3.16 4.94
CA HIS A 65 0.67 -3.92 5.65
C HIS A 65 1.29 -4.95 6.60
N GLN A 66 2.41 -5.58 6.24
CA GLN A 66 3.09 -6.53 7.13
C GLN A 66 3.54 -5.90 8.45
N ARG A 67 4.08 -4.67 8.42
CA ARG A 67 4.46 -3.98 9.66
C ARG A 67 3.27 -3.59 10.49
N GLU A 68 2.16 -3.26 9.85
CA GLU A 68 0.93 -3.02 10.58
C GLU A 68 0.43 -4.30 11.24
N GLU A 69 0.27 -5.37 10.46
CA GLU A 69 -0.30 -6.64 10.91
C GLU A 69 0.54 -7.36 11.96
N LEU A 70 1.87 -7.30 11.83
CA LEU A 70 2.81 -8.05 12.67
C LEU A 70 3.36 -7.22 13.82
N ILE A 71 3.37 -5.88 13.74
CA ILE A 71 4.00 -5.01 14.74
C ILE A 71 2.99 -4.07 15.38
N LEU A 72 2.34 -3.20 14.60
CA LEU A 72 1.45 -2.17 15.14
C LEU A 72 0.16 -2.77 15.73
N PHE A 73 -0.46 -3.71 15.03
CA PHE A 73 -1.73 -4.30 15.43
C PHE A 73 -1.59 -5.13 16.72
N PRO A 74 -0.56 -6.00 16.88
CA PRO A 74 -0.33 -6.65 18.17
C PRO A 74 -0.12 -5.67 19.32
N ALA A 75 0.60 -4.55 19.09
CA ALA A 75 0.78 -3.52 20.11
C ALA A 75 -0.54 -2.81 20.49
N LEU A 76 -1.45 -2.61 19.53
CA LEU A 76 -2.81 -2.12 19.79
C LEU A 76 -3.67 -3.15 20.55
N GLU A 77 -3.55 -4.42 20.18
CA GLU A 77 -4.28 -5.53 20.79
C GLU A 77 -3.86 -5.76 22.24
N GLU A 78 -2.58 -5.61 22.57
CA GLU A 78 -2.06 -5.58 23.95
C GLU A 78 -2.73 -4.48 24.80
N ASN A 79 -3.23 -3.42 24.16
CA ASN A 79 -3.98 -2.33 24.78
C ASN A 79 -5.51 -2.48 24.66
N GLY A 80 -6.00 -3.68 24.31
CA GLY A 80 -7.43 -4.01 24.25
C GLY A 80 -8.14 -3.60 22.96
N ILE A 81 -7.40 -3.15 21.93
CA ILE A 81 -7.96 -2.69 20.66
C ILE A 81 -7.88 -3.81 19.63
N THR A 82 -8.87 -4.71 19.66
CA THR A 82 -8.85 -5.94 18.84
C THR A 82 -9.79 -5.90 17.63
N SER A 83 -11.01 -5.36 17.78
CA SER A 83 -11.97 -5.32 16.67
C SER A 83 -11.50 -4.44 15.49
N PRO A 84 -10.94 -3.23 15.72
CA PRO A 84 -10.41 -2.43 14.62
C PRO A 84 -9.29 -3.14 13.85
N THR A 85 -8.34 -3.76 14.54
CA THR A 85 -7.19 -4.44 13.89
C THR A 85 -7.64 -5.68 13.11
N GLN A 86 -8.68 -6.38 13.55
CA GLN A 86 -9.28 -7.48 12.80
C GLN A 86 -9.95 -6.99 11.50
N CYS A 87 -10.70 -5.89 11.56
CA CYS A 87 -11.32 -5.29 10.38
C CYS A 87 -10.26 -4.87 9.34
N MET A 88 -9.18 -4.23 9.80
CA MET A 88 -8.08 -3.81 8.93
C MET A 88 -7.42 -5.00 8.22
N ARG A 89 -7.19 -6.13 8.92
CA ARG A 89 -6.66 -7.36 8.30
C ARG A 89 -7.56 -7.94 7.22
N MET A 90 -8.88 -7.88 7.41
CA MET A 90 -9.82 -8.34 6.39
C MET A 90 -9.73 -7.47 5.13
N GLU A 91 -9.66 -6.14 5.31
CA GLU A 91 -9.48 -5.20 4.20
C GLU A 91 -8.12 -5.40 3.51
N HIS A 92 -7.03 -5.63 4.25
CA HIS A 92 -5.73 -5.96 3.66
C HIS A 92 -5.79 -7.20 2.77
N ALA A 93 -6.50 -8.25 3.19
CA ALA A 93 -6.65 -9.47 2.40
C ALA A 93 -7.38 -9.18 1.08
N GLU A 94 -8.50 -8.48 1.12
CA GLU A 94 -9.25 -8.07 -0.08
C GLU A 94 -8.39 -7.19 -1.02
N ILE A 95 -7.68 -6.23 -0.45
CA ILE A 95 -6.77 -5.36 -1.20
C ILE A 95 -5.66 -6.16 -1.89
N ARG A 96 -5.06 -7.15 -1.21
CA ARG A 96 -4.04 -8.04 -1.81
C ARG A 96 -4.61 -8.81 -3.00
N GLU A 97 -5.81 -9.37 -2.86
CA GLU A 97 -6.49 -10.08 -3.95
C GLU A 97 -6.70 -9.18 -5.17
N MET A 98 -7.20 -7.96 -4.96
CA MET A 98 -7.41 -6.99 -6.05
C MET A 98 -6.11 -6.59 -6.75
N LYS A 99 -5.04 -6.33 -5.98
CA LYS A 99 -3.72 -5.97 -6.53
C LYS A 99 -3.17 -7.08 -7.45
N HIS A 100 -3.24 -8.34 -7.01
CA HIS A 100 -2.79 -9.48 -7.79
C HIS A 100 -3.68 -9.76 -9.01
N ALA A 101 -5.00 -9.61 -8.86
CA ALA A 101 -5.93 -9.72 -9.98
C ALA A 101 -5.65 -8.66 -11.06
N LEU A 102 -5.31 -7.43 -10.67
CA LEU A 102 -4.97 -6.36 -11.61
C LEU A 102 -3.70 -6.69 -12.40
N LYS A 103 -2.65 -7.15 -11.71
CA LYS A 103 -1.42 -7.61 -12.36
C LYS A 103 -1.71 -8.72 -13.37
N GLN A 104 -2.47 -9.74 -12.97
CA GLN A 104 -2.80 -10.88 -13.84
C GLN A 104 -3.62 -10.46 -15.06
N LYS A 105 -4.66 -9.63 -14.88
CA LYS A 105 -5.51 -9.18 -15.99
C LYS A 105 -4.77 -8.29 -16.98
N THR A 106 -3.82 -7.48 -16.50
CA THR A 106 -3.01 -6.62 -17.38
C THR A 106 -1.94 -7.43 -18.16
N GLU A 107 -1.46 -8.55 -17.63
CA GLU A 107 -0.55 -9.48 -18.34
C GLU A 107 -1.24 -10.32 -19.42
N ASN A 108 -2.51 -10.67 -19.23
CA ASN A 108 -3.23 -11.50 -20.18
C ASN A 108 -3.64 -10.68 -21.43
N SER A 109 -3.17 -11.07 -22.60
CA SER A 109 -3.46 -10.41 -23.89
C SER A 109 -4.62 -11.04 -24.68
N GLY A 110 -5.31 -12.04 -24.12
CA GLY A 110 -6.43 -12.71 -24.79
C GLY A 110 -7.77 -11.97 -24.65
N GLY A 111 -8.71 -12.31 -25.55
CA GLY A 111 -10.09 -11.82 -25.51
C GLY A 111 -10.38 -10.58 -26.35
N VAL A 112 -11.62 -10.09 -26.28
CA VAL A 112 -12.06 -8.88 -26.97
C VAL A 112 -11.56 -7.64 -26.23
N TRP A 113 -10.90 -6.71 -26.94
CA TRP A 113 -10.31 -5.50 -26.35
C TRP A 113 -11.27 -4.73 -25.45
N SER A 114 -12.47 -4.43 -25.93
CA SER A 114 -13.47 -3.64 -25.19
C SER A 114 -13.88 -4.29 -23.88
N GLU A 115 -14.02 -5.62 -23.85
CA GLU A 115 -14.35 -6.37 -22.63
C GLU A 115 -13.19 -6.35 -21.66
N ARG A 116 -11.97 -6.59 -22.16
CA ARG A 116 -10.74 -6.56 -21.35
C ARG A 116 -10.52 -5.20 -20.69
N VAL A 117 -10.60 -4.09 -21.45
CA VAL A 117 -10.38 -2.75 -20.87
C VAL A 117 -11.48 -2.35 -19.92
N MET A 118 -12.73 -2.75 -20.17
CA MET A 118 -13.85 -2.52 -19.24
C MET A 118 -13.62 -3.23 -17.91
N ASP A 119 -13.24 -4.51 -17.95
CA ASP A 119 -12.96 -5.31 -16.75
C ASP A 119 -11.77 -4.77 -15.95
N ILE A 120 -10.69 -4.40 -16.64
CA ILE A 120 -9.51 -3.82 -16.01
C ILE A 120 -9.85 -2.46 -15.39
N SER A 121 -10.58 -1.60 -16.10
CA SER A 121 -10.93 -0.27 -15.58
C SER A 121 -11.81 -0.38 -14.33
N LYS A 122 -12.82 -1.25 -14.34
CA LYS A 122 -13.66 -1.52 -13.15
C LYS A 122 -12.84 -2.02 -11.96
N LEU A 123 -11.88 -2.91 -12.20
CA LEU A 123 -11.01 -3.41 -11.14
C LEU A 123 -10.07 -2.31 -10.59
N ILE A 124 -9.55 -1.44 -11.46
CA ILE A 124 -8.76 -0.29 -11.05
C ILE A 124 -9.60 0.65 -10.17
N ASP A 125 -10.83 0.98 -10.59
CA ASP A 125 -11.73 1.85 -9.83
C ASP A 125 -12.03 1.27 -8.44
N ALA A 126 -12.34 -0.03 -8.37
CA ALA A 126 -12.58 -0.73 -7.11
C ALA A 126 -11.34 -0.72 -6.20
N LEU A 127 -10.17 -1.10 -6.72
CA LEU A 127 -8.92 -1.09 -5.96
C LEU A 127 -8.57 0.30 -5.45
N CYS A 128 -8.68 1.33 -6.30
CA CYS A 128 -8.38 2.71 -5.92
C CYS A 128 -9.34 3.22 -4.85
N LEU A 129 -10.63 2.94 -4.97
CA LEU A 129 -11.62 3.33 -3.97
C LEU A 129 -11.33 2.67 -2.62
N THR A 130 -11.18 1.34 -2.59
CA THR A 130 -10.97 0.57 -1.36
C THR A 130 -9.67 0.99 -0.68
N LEU A 131 -8.55 1.08 -1.43
CA LEU A 131 -7.26 1.42 -0.84
C LEU A 131 -7.20 2.88 -0.32
N ARG A 132 -7.85 3.84 -0.99
CA ARG A 132 -7.95 5.22 -0.47
C ARG A 132 -8.76 5.29 0.81
N GLN A 133 -9.90 4.60 0.86
CA GLN A 133 -10.73 4.55 2.06
C GLN A 133 -10.00 3.88 3.22
N HIS A 134 -9.23 2.83 2.93
CA HIS A 134 -8.37 2.14 3.89
C HIS A 134 -7.31 3.08 4.48
N ILE A 135 -6.52 3.73 3.62
CA ILE A 135 -5.51 4.74 4.00
C ILE A 135 -6.12 5.87 4.82
N GLN A 136 -7.34 6.30 4.49
CA GLN A 136 -8.03 7.31 5.26
C GLN A 136 -8.35 6.83 6.69
N LYS A 137 -8.83 5.59 6.86
CA LYS A 137 -9.08 5.02 8.19
C LYS A 137 -7.79 4.93 9.01
N GLU A 138 -6.68 4.54 8.40
CA GLU A 138 -5.37 4.48 9.06
C GLU A 138 -4.95 5.86 9.57
N ASN A 139 -4.90 6.83 8.66
CA ASN A 139 -4.42 8.18 8.95
C ASN A 139 -5.29 8.92 9.97
N THR A 140 -6.60 8.69 9.95
CA THR A 140 -7.56 9.50 10.73
C THR A 140 -8.12 8.81 11.97
N ILE A 141 -8.07 7.47 12.04
CA ILE A 141 -8.64 6.69 13.14
C ILE A 141 -7.56 5.83 13.79
N LEU A 142 -6.95 4.92 13.05
CA LEU A 142 -6.09 3.88 13.61
C LEU A 142 -4.79 4.44 14.20
N TYR A 143 -4.09 5.29 13.45
CA TYR A 143 -2.83 5.88 13.90
C TYR A 143 -3.02 6.87 15.06
N PRO A 144 -4.01 7.78 15.05
CA PRO A 144 -4.32 8.58 16.25
C PRO A 144 -4.68 7.73 17.47
N MET A 145 -5.40 6.62 17.28
CA MET A 145 -5.73 5.68 18.35
C MET A 145 -4.47 5.01 18.91
N ALA A 146 -3.55 4.58 18.05
CA ALA A 146 -2.27 4.01 18.46
C ALA A 146 -1.42 5.00 19.27
N LEU A 147 -1.31 6.24 18.79
CA LEU A 147 -0.56 7.31 19.49
C LEU A 147 -1.16 7.66 20.85
N THR A 148 -2.47 7.49 21.02
CA THR A 148 -3.17 7.78 22.28
C THR A 148 -3.00 6.65 23.30
N ASN A 149 -3.02 5.39 22.85
CA ASN A 149 -3.04 4.23 23.75
C ASN A 149 -1.64 3.67 24.03
N ILE A 150 -0.72 3.71 23.07
CA ILE A 150 0.67 3.25 23.26
C ILE A 150 1.49 4.41 23.85
N THR A 151 1.44 4.53 25.17
CA THR A 151 2.08 5.64 25.92
C THR A 151 3.56 5.40 26.22
N ASP A 152 4.01 4.15 26.21
CA ASP A 152 5.41 3.79 26.45
C ASP A 152 6.29 4.14 25.24
N LYS A 153 7.20 5.11 25.44
CA LYS A 153 8.16 5.55 24.42
C LYS A 153 9.14 4.44 24.01
N SER A 154 9.50 3.53 24.92
CA SER A 154 10.43 2.43 24.62
C SER A 154 9.82 1.43 23.64
N LYS A 155 8.51 1.15 23.77
CA LYS A 155 7.75 0.28 22.83
C LYS A 155 7.83 0.81 21.39
N TRP A 156 7.76 2.12 21.18
CA TRP A 156 7.91 2.70 19.84
C TRP A 156 9.30 2.46 19.23
N ILE A 157 10.35 2.46 20.05
CA ILE A 157 11.72 2.16 19.61
C ILE A 157 11.84 0.68 19.24
N GLU A 158 11.28 -0.21 20.06
CA GLU A 158 11.27 -1.66 19.80
C GLU A 158 10.50 -1.99 18.52
N MET A 159 9.30 -1.43 18.34
CA MET A 159 8.49 -1.62 17.14
C MET A 159 9.25 -1.16 15.90
N ARG A 160 9.94 -0.01 15.96
CA ARG A 160 10.78 0.46 14.85
C ARG A 160 11.84 -0.58 14.47
N ILE A 161 12.55 -1.14 15.44
CA ILE A 161 13.59 -2.17 15.18
C ILE A 161 12.98 -3.42 14.53
N GLN A 162 11.76 -3.82 14.90
CA GLN A 162 11.09 -4.94 14.24
C GLN A 162 10.60 -4.57 12.83
N CYS A 163 10.10 -3.36 12.63
CA CYS A 163 9.76 -2.83 11.31
C CYS A 163 10.96 -2.83 10.36
N ASP A 164 12.16 -2.46 10.85
CA ASP A 164 13.40 -2.48 10.07
C ASP A 164 13.74 -3.88 9.54
N LYS A 165 13.38 -4.94 10.27
CA LYS A 165 13.59 -6.34 9.83
C LYS A 165 12.63 -6.78 8.74
N ILE A 166 11.42 -6.21 8.69
CA ILE A 166 10.44 -6.48 7.63
C ILE A 166 10.84 -5.72 6.34
N GLY A 167 11.42 -4.52 6.49
CA GLY A 167 11.78 -3.66 5.37
C GLY A 167 10.70 -2.62 5.08
N TYR A 168 10.94 -1.81 4.05
CA TYR A 168 10.13 -0.63 3.68
C TYR A 168 9.69 -0.71 2.22
N CYS A 169 8.68 0.08 1.85
CA CYS A 169 8.29 0.22 0.45
C CYS A 169 9.49 0.67 -0.40
N CYS A 170 9.79 -0.06 -1.47
CA CYS A 170 10.98 0.12 -2.30
C CYS A 170 11.05 1.46 -3.07
N PHE A 171 9.98 2.25 -3.02
CA PHE A 171 9.85 3.57 -3.63
C PHE A 171 10.01 4.73 -2.64
N CYS A 172 10.20 4.47 -1.34
CA CYS A 172 10.49 5.50 -0.36
C CYS A 172 12.01 5.78 -0.29
N PRO A 173 12.44 7.06 -0.36
CA PRO A 173 13.84 7.43 -0.15
C PRO A 173 14.33 6.93 1.21
N SER A 174 15.47 6.25 1.23
CA SER A 174 16.10 5.66 2.40
C SER A 174 16.79 6.71 3.28
N ASP A 175 16.03 7.65 3.84
CA ASP A 175 16.58 8.68 4.75
C ASP A 175 16.95 8.13 6.14
N ASN A 176 16.70 6.84 6.42
CA ASN A 176 17.06 6.25 7.72
C ASN A 176 17.34 4.75 7.70
N GLN A 177 17.69 4.17 6.55
CA GLN A 177 18.27 2.83 6.55
C GLN A 177 19.69 2.95 7.13
N ILE A 178 19.85 2.68 8.43
CA ILE A 178 21.13 2.16 8.89
C ILE A 178 21.32 0.87 8.09
N ILE A 179 22.21 0.93 7.11
CA ILE A 179 22.59 -0.20 6.28
C ILE A 179 23.17 -1.25 7.23
N HIS A 180 22.35 -2.23 7.61
CA HIS A 180 22.89 -3.49 8.09
C HIS A 180 23.45 -4.21 6.86
N PRO A 181 24.76 -4.51 6.82
CA PRO A 181 25.50 -4.86 5.60
C PRO A 181 25.12 -6.22 4.97
N GLU A 182 24.00 -6.84 5.33
CA GLU A 182 23.70 -8.22 4.95
C GLU A 182 22.45 -8.45 4.10
N ASN A 183 21.57 -7.46 3.91
CA ASN A 183 20.35 -7.64 3.09
C ASN A 183 20.30 -6.74 1.87
N ASN A 184 21.16 -7.05 0.89
CA ASN A 184 21.11 -6.46 -0.45
C ASN A 184 20.06 -7.16 -1.34
N SER A 185 18.79 -7.08 -0.96
CA SER A 185 17.68 -7.46 -1.85
C SER A 185 16.98 -6.21 -2.35
N ILE A 186 17.68 -5.45 -3.20
CA ILE A 186 17.05 -4.46 -4.06
C ILE A 186 16.48 -5.25 -5.25
N TYR A 187 15.23 -5.68 -5.12
CA TYR A 187 14.42 -6.03 -6.27
C TYR A 187 13.14 -5.20 -6.22
N CYS A 188 13.15 -4.12 -7.00
CA CYS A 188 11.94 -3.56 -7.61
C CYS A 188 11.62 -4.37 -8.85
#